data_AF-A0A971WI67-F1
#
_entry.id   AF-A0A971WI67-F1
#
_cell.length_a   1.000
_cell.length_b   1.000
_cell.length_c   1.000
_cell.angle_alpha   90.00
_cell.angle_beta   90.00
_cell.angle_gamma   90.00
#
_symmetry.space_group_name_H-M   'P 1'
#
loop_
_entity.id
_entity.type
_entity.pdbx_description
1 polymer ?
#
loop_
_entity_poly.entity_id
_entity_poly.type
_entity_poly.pdbx_seq_one_letter_code
_entity_poly.pdbx_strand_id
1 'polypeptide(L)'
;MDSKIGSLKIKIYQPQAHYRMPFTYQRRHTYPLPPYSTALGLIANILGIKNLPGQEEPCIREGCDCSYHKLKQIKISICGRFQAKSTEYTWFRNLNKSSHLNRFGSIDNRFVSGHIEHIGG
;
A
#
# COMPACT_ATOMS: atom_id res chain seq x y z
N MET A 1 -5.84 -5.43 42.16
CA MET A 1 -4.86 -6.14 41.32
C MET A 1 -4.47 -5.19 40.20
N ASP A 2 -3.30 -4.55 40.31
CA ASP A 2 -2.78 -3.72 39.21
C ASP A 2 -2.42 -4.65 38.05
N SER A 3 -3.31 -4.73 37.07
CA SER A 3 -3.02 -5.37 35.80
C SER A 3 -1.94 -4.55 35.10
N LYS A 4 -0.69 -4.96 35.29
CA LYS A 4 0.48 -4.37 34.63
C LYS A 4 0.26 -4.47 33.12
N ILE A 5 -0.10 -3.36 32.48
CA ILE A 5 -0.34 -3.31 31.03
C ILE A 5 1.01 -3.50 30.34
N GLY A 6 1.24 -4.70 29.80
CA GLY A 6 2.39 -4.97 28.95
C GLY A 6 2.25 -4.18 27.65
N SER A 7 3.25 -3.37 27.32
CA SER A 7 3.31 -2.66 26.05
C SER A 7 4.59 -3.02 25.29
N LEU A 8 4.45 -3.19 23.98
CA LEU A 8 5.57 -3.41 23.07
C LEU A 8 5.78 -2.15 22.24
N LYS A 9 6.98 -1.57 22.34
CA LYS A 9 7.37 -0.42 21.52
C LYS A 9 8.21 -0.89 20.34
N ILE A 10 7.70 -0.69 19.13
CA ILE A 10 8.41 -0.97 17.88
C ILE A 10 8.86 0.36 17.28
N LYS A 11 10.15 0.48 16.93
CA LYS A 11 10.70 1.63 16.19
C LYS A 11 11.05 1.18 14.78
N ILE A 12 10.48 1.85 13.78
CA ILE A 12 10.71 1.56 12.37
C ILE A 12 11.25 2.83 11.71
N TYR A 13 12.37 2.71 10.99
CA TYR A 13 12.89 3.77 10.14
C TYR A 13 12.53 3.46 8.69
N GLN A 14 11.98 4.44 7.99
CA GLN A 14 11.60 4.32 6.59
C GLN A 14 12.21 5.50 5.82
N PRO A 15 13.20 5.27 4.93
CA PRO A 15 13.75 6.32 4.08
C PRO A 15 12.68 6.96 3.19
N GLN A 16 11.76 6.12 2.70
CA GLN A 16 10.59 6.51 1.92
C GLN A 16 9.39 5.67 2.38
N ALA A 17 8.21 6.28 2.44
CA ALA A 17 6.99 5.59 2.80
C ALA A 17 5.80 6.14 2.00
N HIS A 18 4.90 5.23 1.60
CA HIS A 18 3.68 5.59 0.88
C HIS A 18 2.47 4.90 1.51
N TYR A 19 1.73 5.64 2.32
CA TYR A 19 0.48 5.22 2.95
C TYR A 19 -0.70 5.73 2.14
N ARG A 20 -1.10 4.95 1.15
CA ARG A 20 -2.09 5.36 0.14
C ARG A 20 -3.38 5.88 0.79
N MET A 21 -3.78 7.09 0.41
CA MET A 21 -5.13 7.58 0.69
C MET A 21 -6.11 6.94 -0.30
N PRO A 22 -7.16 6.25 0.17
CA PRO A 22 -8.19 5.71 -0.70
C PRO A 22 -8.91 6.86 -1.43
N PHE A 23 -9.51 6.57 -2.59
CA PHE A 23 -10.25 7.53 -3.44
C PHE A 23 -9.44 8.62 -4.16
N THR A 24 -8.11 8.52 -4.14
CA THR A 24 -7.25 9.38 -4.96
C THR A 24 -7.01 8.73 -6.33
N TYR A 25 -7.65 9.28 -7.36
CA TYR A 25 -7.74 8.65 -8.70
C TYR A 25 -6.51 8.89 -9.57
N GLN A 26 -6.13 10.15 -9.82
CA GLN A 26 -5.01 10.46 -10.73
C GLN A 26 -3.65 10.55 -10.03
N ARG A 27 -3.59 11.18 -8.85
CA ARG A 27 -2.37 11.30 -8.06
C ARG A 27 -2.48 10.40 -6.85
N ARG A 28 -1.54 9.46 -6.70
CA ARG A 28 -1.46 8.64 -5.49
C ARG A 28 -0.97 9.54 -4.36
N HIS A 29 -1.87 9.91 -3.45
CA HIS A 29 -1.49 10.67 -2.27
C HIS A 29 -1.20 9.73 -1.11
N THR A 30 -0.29 10.19 -0.25
CA THR A 30 0.09 9.49 0.98
C THR A 30 -0.31 10.29 2.21
N TYR A 31 -0.75 9.59 3.25
CA TYR A 31 -0.78 10.15 4.61
C TYR A 31 0.65 10.42 5.11
N PRO A 32 0.81 11.36 6.05
CA PRO A 32 2.12 11.64 6.67
C PRO A 32 2.58 10.56 7.65
N LEU A 33 1.64 9.81 8.22
CA LEU A 33 1.86 8.70 9.15
C LEU A 33 1.05 7.49 8.70
N PRO A 34 1.48 6.26 9.05
CA PRO A 34 0.74 5.08 8.67
C PRO A 34 -0.65 5.09 9.33
N PRO A 35 -1.72 4.86 8.56
CA PRO A 35 -3.04 4.59 9.12
C PRO A 35 -3.01 3.39 10.07
N TYR A 36 -3.98 3.33 10.98
CA TYR A 36 -4.17 2.19 11.88
C TYR A 36 -4.19 0.85 11.13
N SER A 37 -4.92 0.78 10.02
CA SER A 37 -5.01 -0.41 9.17
C SER A 37 -3.65 -0.82 8.58
N THR A 38 -2.76 0.13 8.30
CA THR A 38 -1.41 -0.16 7.79
C THR A 38 -0.54 -0.81 8.86
N ALA A 39 -0.55 -0.28 10.08
CA ALA A 39 0.18 -0.88 11.20
C ALA A 39 -0.40 -2.26 11.57
N LEU A 40 -1.73 -2.39 11.60
CA LEU A 40 -2.39 -3.67 11.85
C LEU A 40 -2.06 -4.69 10.77
N GLY A 41 -2.10 -4.30 9.50
CA GLY A 41 -1.75 -5.15 8.36
C GLY A 41 -0.27 -5.58 8.37
N LEU A 42 0.64 -4.69 8.78
CA LEU A 42 2.04 -5.04 9.00
C LEU A 42 2.18 -6.15 10.06
N ILE A 43 1.54 -5.98 11.22
CA ILE A 43 1.60 -6.96 12.31
C ILE A 43 0.94 -8.28 11.88
N ALA A 44 -0.21 -8.23 11.21
CA ALA A 44 -0.89 -9.40 10.68
C ALA A 44 0.03 -10.19 9.73
N ASN A 45 0.72 -9.51 8.82
CA ASN A 45 1.68 -10.13 7.91
C ASN A 45 2.87 -10.76 8.65
N ILE A 46 3.42 -10.09 9.67
CA ILE A 46 4.50 -10.64 10.51
C ILE A 46 4.04 -11.92 11.23
N LEU A 47 2.80 -11.94 11.73
CA LEU A 47 2.20 -13.10 12.40
C LEU A 47 1.73 -14.19 11.43
N GLY A 48 1.90 -14.01 10.11
CA GLY A 48 1.46 -14.97 9.10
C GLY A 48 -0.06 -15.06 8.92
N ILE A 49 -0.80 -14.06 9.41
CA ILE A 49 -2.25 -14.00 9.28
C ILE A 49 -2.59 -13.52 7.87
N LYS A 50 -3.24 -14.38 7.09
CA LYS A 50 -3.60 -14.11 5.70
C LYS A 50 -5.09 -14.36 5.48
N ASN A 51 -5.67 -13.59 4.56
CA ASN A 51 -7.01 -13.85 4.08
C ASN A 51 -7.04 -15.10 3.23
N LEU A 52 -8.10 -15.91 3.38
CA LEU A 52 -8.37 -17.02 2.49
C LEU A 52 -9.00 -16.50 1.18
N PRO A 53 -8.75 -17.16 0.02
CA PRO A 53 -9.39 -16.78 -1.23
C PRO A 53 -10.92 -16.73 -1.09
N GLY A 54 -11.53 -15.63 -1.50
CA GLY A 54 -12.98 -15.43 -1.40
C GLY A 54 -13.49 -15.01 -0.01
N GLN A 55 -12.60 -14.75 0.95
CA GLN A 55 -12.96 -14.23 2.28
C GLN A 55 -12.36 -12.85 2.52
N GLU A 56 -13.16 -11.93 3.07
CA GLU A 56 -12.71 -10.60 3.45
C GLU A 56 -11.84 -10.63 4.71
N GLU A 57 -12.15 -11.52 5.65
CA GLU A 57 -11.42 -11.68 6.91
C GLU A 57 -10.73 -13.04 7.04
N PRO A 58 -9.58 -13.14 7.74
CA PRO A 58 -8.88 -14.40 7.98
C PRO A 58 -9.67 -15.44 8.79
N CYS A 59 -10.62 -15.00 9.61
CA CYS A 59 -11.45 -15.90 10.41
C CYS A 59 -12.83 -15.28 10.62
N ILE A 60 -13.88 -16.09 10.38
CA ILE A 60 -15.29 -15.72 10.53
C ILE A 60 -15.98 -16.37 11.75
N ARG A 61 -15.27 -17.27 12.46
CA ARG A 61 -15.84 -18.02 13.59
C ARG A 61 -15.95 -17.12 14.82
N GLU A 62 -17.14 -16.97 15.36
CA GLU A 62 -17.36 -16.28 16.64
C GLU A 62 -16.77 -17.08 17.81
N GLY A 63 -16.22 -16.38 18.81
CA GLY A 63 -15.64 -17.00 20.02
C GLY A 63 -14.34 -17.78 19.80
N CYS A 64 -13.66 -17.60 18.66
CA CYS A 64 -12.43 -18.31 18.33
C CYS A 64 -11.18 -17.66 18.98
N ASP A 65 -10.31 -18.45 19.61
CA ASP A 65 -9.05 -18.00 20.25
C ASP A 65 -7.84 -17.94 19.28
N CYS A 66 -8.07 -17.72 17.98
CA CYS A 66 -7.00 -17.67 16.99
C CYS A 66 -6.18 -16.37 17.06
N SER A 67 -4.97 -16.38 16.47
CA SER A 67 -4.07 -15.23 16.45
C SER A 67 -4.71 -13.97 15.84
N TYR A 68 -5.66 -14.12 14.91
CA TYR A 68 -6.41 -13.01 14.32
C TYR A 68 -7.35 -12.33 15.32
N HIS A 69 -8.15 -13.09 16.07
CA HIS A 69 -9.04 -12.53 17.09
C HIS A 69 -8.25 -11.90 18.24
N LYS A 70 -7.14 -12.52 18.64
CA LYS A 70 -6.19 -11.92 19.60
C LYS A 70 -5.64 -10.59 19.08
N LEU A 71 -5.21 -10.54 17.82
CA LEU A 71 -4.71 -9.30 17.20
C LEU A 71 -5.78 -8.20 17.15
N LYS A 72 -7.04 -8.53 16.86
CA LYS A 72 -8.18 -7.58 16.89
C LYS A 72 -8.40 -6.94 18.26
N GLN A 73 -8.02 -7.59 19.34
CA GLN A 73 -8.17 -7.08 20.71
C GLN A 73 -7.03 -6.12 21.12
N ILE A 74 -5.90 -6.14 20.41
CA ILE A 74 -4.74 -5.30 20.73
C ILE A 74 -5.06 -3.82 20.42
N LYS A 75 -4.65 -2.92 21.32
CA LYS A 75 -4.70 -1.47 21.10
C LYS A 75 -3.35 -1.00 20.55
N ILE A 76 -3.38 -0.30 19.42
CA ILE A 76 -2.19 0.23 18.75
C ILE A 76 -2.23 1.75 18.81
N SER A 77 -1.09 2.35 19.18
CA SER A 77 -0.85 3.78 19.06
C SER A 77 0.31 4.01 18.10
N ILE A 78 0.19 5.01 17.23
CA ILE A 78 1.16 5.32 16.18
C ILE A 78 1.65 6.75 16.42
N CYS A 79 2.96 6.90 16.55
CA CYS A 79 3.60 8.20 16.66
C CYS A 79 4.83 8.27 15.75
N GLY A 80 5.04 9.43 15.14
CA GLY A 80 6.16 9.63 14.23
C GLY A 80 6.24 11.06 13.75
N ARG A 81 7.32 11.36 13.03
CA ARG A 81 7.53 12.60 12.30
C ARG A 81 7.92 12.24 10.88
N PHE A 82 7.53 13.05 9.91
CA PHE A 82 8.05 12.99 8.55
C PHE A 82 8.73 14.32 8.24
N GLN A 83 9.81 14.30 7.47
CA GLN A 83 10.58 15.50 7.18
C GLN A 83 9.99 16.29 6.01
N ALA A 84 9.69 15.60 4.91
CA ALA A 84 9.22 16.21 3.69
C ALA A 84 8.31 15.26 2.93
N LYS A 85 7.48 15.83 2.05
CA LYS A 85 6.66 15.08 1.10
C LYS A 85 7.26 15.26 -0.30
N SER A 86 7.83 14.20 -0.85
CA SER A 86 8.25 14.17 -2.25
C SER A 86 7.08 13.77 -3.15
N THR A 87 7.12 14.21 -4.42
CA THR A 87 6.24 13.70 -5.47
C THR A 87 7.11 12.96 -6.47
N GLU A 88 6.82 11.69 -6.67
CA GLU A 88 7.53 10.83 -7.60
C GLU A 88 6.65 10.54 -8.81
N TYR A 89 7.24 10.66 -10.00
CA TYR A 89 6.60 10.30 -11.27
C TYR A 89 7.13 8.94 -11.72
N THR A 90 6.32 7.91 -11.53
CA THR A 90 6.59 6.57 -12.06
C THR A 90 5.86 6.37 -13.38
N TRP A 91 6.60 6.06 -14.44
CA TRP A 91 6.05 5.77 -15.76
C TRP A 91 6.05 4.28 -16.00
N PHE A 92 4.87 3.71 -16.23
CA PHE A 92 4.74 2.31 -16.64
C PHE A 92 4.80 2.25 -18.16
N ARG A 93 5.96 1.85 -18.69
CA ARG A 93 6.13 1.60 -20.13
C ARG A 93 5.62 0.22 -20.48
N ASN A 94 4.82 0.14 -21.55
CA ASN A 94 4.56 -1.13 -22.20
C ASN A 94 5.68 -1.39 -23.22
N LEU A 95 6.52 -2.41 -22.97
CA LEU A 95 7.62 -2.79 -23.86
C LEU A 95 7.17 -3.73 -24.99
N ASN A 96 5.88 -4.07 -25.06
CA ASN A 96 5.36 -4.93 -26.10
C ASN A 96 5.30 -4.18 -27.44
N LYS A 97 6.04 -4.70 -28.43
CA LYS A 97 6.11 -4.15 -29.79
C LYS A 97 4.74 -4.07 -30.45
N SER A 98 3.85 -5.04 -30.25
CA SER A 98 2.51 -5.01 -30.88
C SER A 98 1.64 -3.90 -30.32
N SER A 99 1.72 -3.62 -29.02
CA SER A 99 1.02 -2.50 -28.38
C SER A 99 1.52 -1.15 -28.90
N HIS A 100 2.84 -1.02 -29.12
CA HIS A 100 3.42 0.18 -29.72
C HIS A 100 2.91 0.40 -31.15
N LEU A 101 2.99 -0.63 -31.99
CA LEU A 101 2.52 -0.57 -33.38
C LEU A 101 1.02 -0.25 -33.46
N ASN A 102 0.20 -0.81 -32.58
CA ASN A 102 -1.25 -0.52 -32.56
C ASN A 102 -1.56 0.94 -32.20
N ARG A 103 -0.79 1.56 -31.30
CA ARG A 103 -1.02 2.95 -30.88
C ARG A 103 -0.44 3.97 -31.86
N PHE A 104 0.78 3.72 -32.34
CA PHE A 104 1.56 4.69 -33.13
C PHE A 104 1.59 4.41 -34.63
N GLY A 105 1.13 3.23 -35.08
CA GLY A 105 1.13 2.82 -36.49
C GLY A 105 2.50 2.41 -37.04
N SER A 106 3.61 2.89 -36.47
CA SER A 106 4.97 2.50 -36.85
C SER A 106 5.92 2.47 -35.66
N ILE A 107 7.07 1.79 -35.83
CA ILE A 107 8.09 1.60 -34.79
C ILE A 107 8.75 2.95 -34.44
N ASP A 108 8.95 3.80 -35.45
CA ASP A 108 9.66 5.07 -35.32
C ASP A 108 8.73 6.23 -34.96
N ASN A 109 7.42 6.09 -35.19
CA ASN A 109 6.46 7.12 -34.82
C ASN A 109 6.28 7.20 -33.30
N ARG A 110 6.21 8.45 -32.81
CA ARG A 110 5.91 8.82 -31.42
C ARG A 110 4.81 9.88 -31.33
N PHE A 111 4.15 10.19 -32.45
CA PHE A 111 3.06 11.14 -32.52
C PHE A 111 1.71 10.42 -32.53
N VAL A 112 0.79 10.89 -31.70
CA VAL A 112 -0.63 10.50 -31.72
C VAL A 112 -1.44 11.78 -31.86
N SER A 113 -2.30 11.86 -32.87
CA SER A 113 -3.14 13.04 -33.14
C SER A 113 -2.34 14.36 -33.18
N GLY A 114 -1.15 14.34 -33.80
CA GLY A 114 -0.28 15.51 -33.96
C GLY A 114 0.52 15.91 -32.71
N HIS A 115 0.35 15.23 -31.57
CA HIS A 115 1.09 15.50 -30.34
C HIS A 115 2.17 14.44 -30.13
N ILE A 116 3.37 14.87 -29.72
CA ILE A 116 4.43 13.94 -29.32
C ILE A 116 4.04 13.31 -27.98
N GLU A 117 3.92 12.00 -27.97
CA GLU A 117 3.69 11.24 -26.75
C GLU A 117 4.98 11.12 -25.95
N HIS A 118 4.81 11.03 -24.63
CA HIS A 118 5.94 10.88 -23.73
C HIS A 118 6.66 9.55 -23.98
N ILE A 119 7.91 9.45 -23.50
CA ILE A 119 8.75 8.24 -23.64
C ILE A 119 8.09 6.99 -23.01
N GLY A 120 7.06 7.19 -22.17
CA GLY A 120 6.17 6.15 -21.63
C GLY A 120 5.35 5.37 -22.67
N GLY A 121 5.14 5.96 -23.85
CA GLY A 121 4.14 5.54 -24.82
C GLY A 121 2.79 6.21 -24.62
#